data_AF-A0A183AY55-F1
#
_entry.id   AF-A0A183AY55-F1
#
_cell.length_a   1.000
_cell.length_b   1.000
_cell.length_c   1.000
_cell.angle_alpha   90.00
_cell.angle_beta   90.00
_cell.angle_gamma   90.00
#
_symmetry.space_group_name_H-M   'P 1'
#
loop_
_entity.id
_entity.type
_entity.pdbx_description
1 polymer ?
#
loop_
_entity_poly.entity_id
_entity_poly.type
_entity_poly.pdbx_seq_one_letter_code
_entity_poly.pdbx_strand_id
1 'polypeptide(L)'
;MTPCWDYSMPSITVPVWSLMPQLFADALIVGITGTFLTISLVKLFAIRYKTELNYNHELTSYGVISIACAFFASFAPAASVSRSAVCEGAGARTPLNGIASSVLIVFVLLYLGPYFSVTPTICQTWYCFALDKFAIAYRRATRVPPKPNPNMSI
;
A
#
# COMPACT_ATOMS: atom_id res chain seq x y z
N MET A 1 35.38 -4.00 -9.95
CA MET A 1 34.01 -3.47 -9.73
C MET A 1 33.05 -4.48 -10.33
N THR A 2 32.59 -5.43 -9.53
CA THR A 2 31.65 -6.49 -9.94
C THR A 2 30.22 -5.92 -10.00
N PRO A 3 29.41 -6.29 -11.00
CA PRO A 3 28.02 -5.87 -11.07
C PRO A 3 27.22 -6.54 -9.95
N CYS A 4 26.61 -5.74 -9.06
CA CYS A 4 25.79 -6.19 -7.92
C CYS A 4 24.40 -6.74 -8.34
N TRP A 5 24.29 -7.40 -9.49
CA TRP A 5 23.09 -8.10 -9.93
C TRP A 5 23.24 -9.58 -9.63
N ASP A 6 23.42 -9.90 -8.36
CA ASP A 6 23.09 -11.25 -7.94
C ASP A 6 21.57 -11.37 -8.06
N TYR A 7 21.11 -12.19 -9.01
CA TYR A 7 19.73 -12.68 -9.14
C TYR A 7 19.31 -13.56 -7.94
N SER A 8 19.98 -13.37 -6.80
CA SER A 8 19.73 -14.08 -5.56
C SER A 8 18.38 -13.63 -5.02
N MET A 9 17.52 -14.61 -4.77
CA MET A 9 16.29 -14.39 -4.03
C MET A 9 16.60 -13.64 -2.74
N PRO A 10 15.71 -12.73 -2.28
CA PRO A 10 15.94 -11.97 -1.06
C PRO A 10 16.33 -12.93 0.06
N SER A 11 17.56 -12.79 0.55
CA SER A 11 18.06 -13.67 1.60
C SER A 11 17.20 -13.44 2.84
N ILE A 12 16.64 -14.52 3.39
CA ILE A 12 15.78 -14.44 4.56
C ILE A 12 16.57 -13.76 5.67
N THR A 13 16.18 -12.53 5.99
CA THR A 13 16.89 -11.69 6.95
C THR A 13 16.15 -11.80 8.27
N VAL A 14 16.87 -12.22 9.31
CA VAL A 14 16.31 -12.27 10.66
C VAL A 14 16.31 -10.87 11.27
N PRO A 15 15.21 -10.44 11.91
CA PRO A 15 15.15 -9.13 12.55
C PRO A 15 16.18 -9.06 13.69
N VAL A 16 16.96 -7.98 13.70
CA VAL A 16 18.00 -7.75 14.70
C VAL A 16 17.35 -7.30 16.02
N TRP A 17 17.36 -8.17 17.03
CA TRP A 17 16.70 -7.94 18.32
C TRP A 17 17.24 -6.73 19.10
N SER A 18 18.48 -6.30 18.85
CA SER A 18 19.08 -5.14 19.54
C SER A 18 18.46 -3.80 19.15
N LEU A 19 17.86 -3.70 17.95
CA LEU A 19 17.22 -2.50 17.42
C LEU A 19 15.73 -2.40 17.83
N MET A 20 15.15 -3.50 18.31
CA MET A 20 13.73 -3.58 18.67
C MET A 20 13.26 -2.49 19.67
N PRO A 21 13.98 -2.17 20.77
CA PRO A 21 13.49 -1.17 21.72
C PRO A 21 13.53 0.26 21.17
N GLN A 22 14.43 0.55 20.21
CA GLN A 22 14.53 1.88 19.59
C GLN A 22 13.45 2.10 18.53
N LEU A 23 13.07 1.05 17.79
CA LEU A 23 12.06 1.10 16.73
C LEU A 23 10.64 0.77 17.21
N PHE A 24 10.45 0.36 18.46
CA PHE A 24 9.16 -0.11 18.96
C PHE A 24 8.05 0.94 18.84
N ALA A 25 8.35 2.20 19.19
CA ALA A 25 7.38 3.29 19.12
C ALA A 25 6.95 3.58 17.67
N ASP A 26 7.92 3.69 16.75
CA ASP A 26 7.65 3.92 15.33
C ASP A 26 6.90 2.74 14.69
N ALA A 27 7.29 1.51 15.02
CA ALA A 27 6.63 0.30 14.54
C ALA A 27 5.17 0.22 15.00
N LEU A 28 4.87 0.62 16.24
CA LEU A 28 3.50 0.72 16.74
C LEU A 28 2.67 1.74 15.94
N ILE A 29 3.22 2.93 15.70
CA ILE A 29 2.53 3.99 14.96
C ILE A 29 2.23 3.53 13.52
N VAL A 30 3.21 2.92 12.85
CA VAL A 30 3.05 2.41 11.48
C VAL A 30 2.07 1.23 11.43
N GLY A 31 2.15 0.30 12.38
CA GLY A 31 1.24 -0.85 12.46
C GLY A 31 -0.21 -0.44 12.67
N ILE A 32 -0.46 0.47 13.61
CA ILE A 32 -1.79 1.01 13.88
C ILE A 32 -2.31 1.80 12.67
N THR A 33 -1.51 2.69 12.10
CA THR A 33 -1.94 3.50 10.95
C THR A 33 -2.24 2.64 9.72
N GLY A 34 -1.40 1.63 9.45
CA GLY A 34 -1.56 0.74 8.30
C GLY A 34 -2.77 -0.20 8.42
N THR A 35 -3.06 -0.72 9.62
CA THR A 35 -4.28 -1.49 9.88
C THR A 35 -5.53 -0.62 9.70
N PHE A 36 -5.55 0.60 10.25
CA PHE A 36 -6.69 1.52 10.08
C PHE A 36 -6.92 1.92 8.62
N LEU A 37 -5.85 2.18 7.86
CA LEU A 37 -5.94 2.50 6.43
C LEU A 37 -6.57 1.33 5.66
N THR A 38 -6.14 0.11 5.97
CA THR A 38 -6.65 -1.12 5.32
C THR A 38 -8.11 -1.36 5.67
N ILE A 39 -8.49 -1.32 6.95
CA ILE A 39 -9.88 -1.50 7.40
C ILE A 39 -10.80 -0.44 6.79
N SER A 40 -10.35 0.81 6.70
CA SER A 40 -11.12 1.90 6.09
C SER A 40 -11.41 1.61 4.62
N LEU A 41 -10.41 1.13 3.88
CA LEU A 41 -10.56 0.73 2.48
C LEU A 41 -11.50 -0.47 2.31
N VAL A 42 -11.32 -1.52 3.10
CA VAL A 42 -12.19 -2.70 3.02
C VAL A 42 -13.63 -2.34 3.37
N LYS A 43 -13.85 -1.48 4.36
CA LYS A 43 -15.19 -0.98 4.72
C LYS A 43 -15.83 -0.19 3.59
N LEU A 44 -15.06 0.63 2.87
CA LEU A 44 -15.56 1.35 1.69
C LEU A 44 -16.06 0.36 0.62
N PHE A 45 -15.30 -0.69 0.33
CA PHE A 45 -15.73 -1.72 -0.62
C PHE A 45 -16.90 -2.56 -0.10
N ALA A 46 -16.93 -2.90 1.19
CA ALA A 46 -18.03 -3.66 1.78
C ALA A 46 -19.38 -2.94 1.65
N ILE A 47 -19.40 -1.62 1.84
CA ILE A 47 -20.60 -0.79 1.62
C ILE A 47 -21.00 -0.77 0.15
N ARG A 48 -20.03 -0.69 -0.78
CA ARG A 48 -20.29 -0.67 -2.22
C ARG A 48 -20.84 -1.99 -2.75
N TYR A 49 -20.29 -3.11 -2.29
CA TYR A 49 -20.67 -4.45 -2.74
C TYR A 49 -21.73 -5.13 -1.87
N LYS A 50 -22.18 -4.47 -0.79
CA LYS A 50 -23.10 -5.01 0.22
C LYS A 50 -22.64 -6.37 0.76
N THR A 51 -21.33 -6.52 0.98
CA THR A 51 -20.74 -7.72 1.57
C THR A 51 -20.56 -7.55 3.07
N GLU A 52 -20.69 -8.63 3.83
CA GLU A 52 -20.39 -8.61 5.25
C GLU A 52 -18.89 -8.46 5.50
N LEU A 53 -18.52 -7.56 6.41
CA LEU A 53 -17.12 -7.30 6.76
C LEU A 53 -16.79 -7.93 8.11
N ASN A 54 -15.84 -8.87 8.11
CA ASN A 54 -15.28 -9.44 9.33
C ASN A 54 -13.95 -8.75 9.69
N TYR A 55 -13.99 -7.86 10.67
CA TYR A 55 -12.80 -7.10 11.10
C TYR A 55 -11.70 -7.97 11.70
N ASN A 56 -12.04 -9.05 12.41
CA ASN A 56 -11.04 -9.93 13.02
C ASN A 56 -10.19 -10.62 11.95
N HIS A 57 -10.81 -11.06 10.86
CA HIS A 57 -10.10 -11.70 9.75
C HIS A 57 -9.17 -10.73 9.03
N GLU A 58 -9.63 -9.49 8.78
CA GLU A 58 -8.80 -8.45 8.16
C GLU A 58 -7.60 -8.07 9.06
N LEU A 59 -7.84 -7.95 10.37
CA LEU A 59 -6.78 -7.62 11.33
C LEU A 59 -5.74 -8.74 11.44
N THR A 60 -6.19 -9.99 11.58
CA THR A 60 -5.29 -11.15 11.62
C THR A 60 -4.50 -11.28 10.32
N SER A 61 -5.15 -11.09 9.17
CA SER A 61 -4.49 -11.17 7.86
C SER A 61 -3.38 -10.11 7.73
N TYR A 62 -3.66 -8.87 8.10
CA TYR A 62 -2.67 -7.78 8.05
C TYR A 62 -1.48 -8.03 8.99
N GLY A 63 -1.74 -8.57 10.19
CA GLY A 63 -0.69 -8.95 11.14
C GLY A 63 0.22 -10.04 10.59
N VAL A 64 -0.36 -11.11 10.03
CA VAL A 64 0.39 -12.23 9.42
C VAL A 64 1.25 -11.75 8.26
N ILE A 65 0.71 -10.91 7.37
CA ILE A 65 1.47 -10.38 6.23
C ILE A 65 2.60 -9.47 6.71
N SER A 66 2.37 -8.61 7.70
CA SER A 66 3.41 -7.72 8.24
C SER A 66 4.58 -8.51 8.83
N ILE A 67 4.30 -9.60 9.55
CA ILE A 67 5.32 -10.52 10.07
C ILE A 67 6.04 -11.23 8.92
N ALA A 68 5.30 -11.73 7.93
CA ALA A 68 5.91 -12.36 6.74
C ALA A 68 6.86 -11.41 6.02
N CYS A 69 6.47 -10.14 5.82
CA CYS A 69 7.30 -9.10 5.20
C CYS A 69 8.62 -8.87 5.96
N ALA A 70 8.61 -8.95 7.30
CA ALA A 70 9.81 -8.76 8.10
C ALA A 70 10.91 -9.78 7.79
N PHE A 71 10.55 -11.03 7.46
CA PHE A 71 11.52 -12.08 7.09
C PHE A 71 12.12 -11.90 5.69
N PHE A 72 11.40 -11.25 4.78
CA PHE A 72 11.85 -10.99 3.40
C PHE A 72 12.55 -9.64 3.23
N ALA A 73 12.94 -8.98 4.34
CA ALA A 73 13.50 -7.62 4.34
C ALA A 73 12.60 -6.61 3.59
N SER A 74 11.29 -6.79 3.66
CA SER A 74 10.29 -5.95 3.01
C SER A 74 9.71 -4.91 4.00
N PHE A 75 9.30 -3.76 3.46
CA PHE A 75 8.55 -2.76 4.21
C PHE A 75 7.15 -3.26 4.59
N ALA A 76 6.54 -2.61 5.58
CA ALA A 76 5.18 -2.90 6.02
C ALA A 76 4.19 -2.72 4.84
N PRO A 77 3.31 -3.70 4.60
CA PRO A 77 2.33 -3.63 3.52
C PRO A 77 1.31 -2.52 3.80
N ALA A 78 0.83 -1.83 2.78
CA ALA A 78 -0.24 -0.85 2.91
C ALA A 78 -1.29 -1.04 1.81
N ALA A 79 -2.57 -0.86 2.16
CA ALA A 79 -3.65 -0.90 1.18
C ALA A 79 -3.63 0.34 0.27
N SER A 80 -3.73 0.12 -1.04
CA SER A 80 -3.64 1.18 -2.06
C SER A 80 -4.98 1.42 -2.73
N VAL A 81 -5.55 2.62 -2.53
CA VAL A 81 -6.82 3.05 -3.15
C VAL A 81 -6.72 3.01 -4.67
N SER A 82 -5.62 3.53 -5.23
CA SER A 82 -5.44 3.65 -6.68
C SER A 82 -5.38 2.29 -7.36
N ARG A 83 -4.65 1.34 -6.78
CA ARG A 83 -4.57 -0.02 -7.32
C ARG A 83 -5.95 -0.70 -7.28
N SER A 84 -6.65 -0.60 -6.15
CA SER A 84 -7.96 -1.21 -6.00
C SER A 84 -9.01 -0.60 -6.92
N ALA A 85 -8.99 0.72 -7.15
CA ALA A 85 -9.90 1.40 -8.06
C ALA A 85 -9.69 0.99 -9.53
N VAL A 86 -8.44 0.82 -9.97
CA VAL A 86 -8.14 0.34 -11.32
C VAL A 86 -8.59 -1.12 -11.49
N CYS A 87 -8.36 -1.95 -10.48
CA CYS A 87 -8.74 -3.36 -10.50
C CYS A 87 -10.27 -3.53 -10.47
N GLU A 88 -10.97 -2.70 -9.70
CA GLU A 88 -12.42 -2.59 -9.69
C GLU A 88 -12.97 -2.16 -11.06
N GLY A 89 -12.36 -1.13 -11.68
CA GLY A 89 -12.72 -0.68 -13.03
C GLY A 89 -12.50 -1.75 -14.11
N ALA A 90 -11.51 -2.62 -13.93
CA ALA A 90 -11.26 -3.79 -14.77
C ALA A 90 -12.20 -4.98 -14.49
N GLY A 91 -13.11 -4.87 -13.51
CA GLY A 91 -14.06 -5.91 -13.15
C GLY A 91 -13.48 -7.05 -12.31
N ALA A 92 -12.32 -6.87 -11.68
CA ALA A 92 -11.71 -7.88 -10.81
C ALA A 92 -12.56 -8.08 -9.54
N ARG A 93 -13.09 -9.28 -9.34
CA ARG A 93 -13.93 -9.64 -8.17
C ARG A 93 -13.29 -10.62 -7.20
N THR A 94 -12.10 -11.14 -7.52
CA THR A 94 -11.41 -12.18 -6.75
C THR A 94 -9.97 -11.78 -6.42
N PRO A 95 -9.40 -12.29 -5.31
CA PRO A 95 -8.01 -12.00 -4.92
C PRO A 95 -6.96 -12.55 -5.91
N LEU A 96 -7.36 -13.40 -6.87
CA LEU A 96 -6.52 -13.92 -7.95
C LEU A 96 -5.81 -12.82 -8.76
N ASN A 97 -6.43 -11.65 -8.89
CA ASN A 97 -5.80 -10.50 -9.54
C ASN A 97 -4.51 -10.04 -8.81
N GLY A 98 -4.47 -10.17 -7.48
CA GLY A 98 -3.27 -9.90 -6.69
C GLY A 98 -2.12 -10.84 -7.03
N ILE A 99 -2.42 -12.14 -7.22
CA ILE A 99 -1.44 -13.16 -7.60
C ILE A 99 -0.92 -12.89 -9.00
N ALA A 100 -1.81 -12.64 -9.98
CA ALA A 100 -1.42 -12.31 -11.35
C ALA A 100 -0.47 -11.10 -11.41
N SER A 101 -0.79 -10.05 -10.65
CA SER A 101 0.07 -8.87 -10.53
C SER A 101 1.44 -9.20 -9.91
N SER A 102 1.48 -10.06 -8.88
CA SER A 102 2.73 -10.43 -8.22
C SER A 102 3.66 -11.24 -9.13
N VAL A 103 3.10 -12.18 -9.91
CA VAL A 103 3.85 -12.95 -10.91
C VAL A 103 4.40 -12.04 -12.00
N LEU A 104 3.59 -11.08 -12.46
CA LEU A 104 4.02 -10.08 -13.44
C LEU A 104 5.20 -9.27 -12.90
N ILE A 105 5.13 -8.77 -11.66
CA ILE A 105 6.22 -8.00 -11.05
C ILE A 105 7.49 -8.84 -10.94
N VAL A 106 7.40 -10.09 -10.49
CA VAL A 106 8.56 -10.99 -10.42
C VAL A 106 9.19 -11.21 -11.80
N PHE A 107 8.36 -11.43 -12.82
CA PHE A 107 8.82 -11.59 -14.20
C PHE A 107 9.51 -10.32 -14.73
N VAL A 108 8.91 -9.15 -14.49
CA VAL A 108 9.47 -7.85 -14.86
C VAL A 108 10.79 -7.60 -14.13
N LEU A 109 10.91 -7.92 -12.85
CA LEU A 109 12.15 -7.75 -12.10
C LEU A 109 13.27 -8.67 -12.61
N LEU A 110 12.95 -9.92 -12.96
CA LEU A 110 13.93 -10.87 -13.50
C LEU A 110 14.42 -10.49 -14.91
N TYR A 111 13.52 -10.02 -15.78
CA TYR A 111 13.84 -9.76 -17.19
C TYR A 111 14.21 -8.28 -17.47
N LEU A 112 13.51 -7.33 -16.84
CA LEU A 112 13.73 -5.89 -17.02
C LEU A 112 14.56 -5.26 -15.88
N GLY A 113 14.98 -6.03 -14.86
CA GLY A 113 15.88 -5.57 -13.79
C GLY A 113 17.04 -4.67 -14.24
N PRO A 114 17.84 -5.02 -15.26
CA PRO A 114 18.94 -4.17 -15.71
C PRO A 114 18.49 -2.84 -16.36
N TYR A 115 17.28 -2.77 -16.91
CA TYR A 115 16.76 -1.54 -17.53
C TYR A 115 16.33 -0.49 -16.50
N PHE A 116 15.92 -0.91 -15.30
CA PHE A 116 15.52 0.02 -14.23
C PHE A 116 16.70 0.73 -13.55
N SER A 117 17.93 0.24 -13.76
CA SER A 117 19.15 0.82 -13.17
C SER A 117 19.45 2.25 -13.63
N VAL A 118 18.94 2.63 -14.80
CA VAL A 118 19.19 3.94 -15.42
C VAL A 118 18.10 4.96 -15.06
N THR A 119 17.18 4.66 -14.14
CA THR A 119 16.12 5.62 -13.78
C THR A 119 16.77 6.83 -13.08
N PRO A 120 16.81 8.03 -13.71
CA PRO A 120 17.47 9.17 -13.11
C PRO A 120 16.70 9.60 -11.86
N THR A 121 17.40 9.99 -10.81
CA THR A 121 16.84 10.46 -9.53
C THR A 121 15.76 11.53 -9.72
N ILE A 122 15.84 12.29 -10.80
CA ILE A 122 14.86 13.30 -11.22
C ILE A 122 13.45 12.70 -11.38
N CYS A 123 13.32 11.50 -11.94
CA CYS A 123 12.03 10.83 -12.13
C CYS A 123 11.39 10.41 -10.80
N GLN A 124 12.19 9.94 -9.83
CA GLN A 124 11.69 9.61 -8.49
C GLN A 124 11.20 10.86 -7.76
N THR A 125 11.97 11.95 -7.81
CA THR A 125 11.55 13.24 -7.22
C THR A 125 10.26 13.76 -7.85
N TRP A 126 10.15 13.70 -9.18
CA TRP A 126 8.92 14.09 -9.88
C TRP A 126 7.70 13.25 -9.48
N TYR A 127 7.87 11.96 -9.24
CA TYR A 127 6.78 11.10 -8.77
C TYR A 127 6.29 11.50 -7.38
N CYS A 128 7.20 11.79 -6.44
CA CYS A 128 6.83 12.30 -5.11
C CYS A 128 6.05 13.62 -5.21
N PHE A 129 6.49 14.57 -6.04
CA PHE A 129 5.77 15.82 -6.27
C PHE A 129 4.38 15.60 -6.89
N ALA A 130 4.25 14.66 -7.82
CA ALA A 130 2.97 14.32 -8.44
C ALA A 130 1.99 13.72 -7.43
N LEU A 131 2.47 12.85 -6.52
CA LEU A 131 1.64 12.29 -5.45
C LEU A 131 1.16 13.36 -4.46
N ASP A 132 2.01 14.32 -4.11
CA ASP A 132 1.61 15.44 -3.24
C ASP A 132 0.53 16.31 -3.89
N LYS A 133 0.70 16.62 -5.19
CA LYS A 133 -0.32 17.34 -5.96
C LYS A 133 -1.63 16.56 -6.05
N PHE A 134 -1.56 15.24 -6.25
CA PHE A 134 -2.72 14.37 -6.26
C PHE A 134 -3.42 14.34 -4.90
N ALA A 135 -2.67 14.23 -3.80
CA ALA A 135 -3.23 14.25 -2.45
C ALA A 135 -3.92 15.58 -2.12
N ILE A 136 -3.33 16.71 -2.53
CA ILE A 136 -3.93 18.05 -2.37
C ILE A 136 -5.20 18.19 -3.22
N ALA A 137 -5.17 17.73 -4.47
CA ALA A 137 -6.32 17.75 -5.36
C ALA A 137 -7.46 16.87 -4.80
N TYR A 138 -7.13 15.68 -4.29
CA TYR A 138 -8.09 14.78 -3.66
C TYR A 138 -8.73 15.42 -2.43
N ARG A 139 -7.94 16.04 -1.54
CA ARG A 139 -8.48 16.81 -0.39
C ARG A 139 -9.40 17.95 -0.79
N ARG A 140 -9.16 18.60 -1.93
CA ARG A 140 -10.06 19.64 -2.46
C ARG A 140 -11.36 19.06 -2.98
N ALA A 141 -11.29 17.93 -3.68
CA ALA A 141 -12.47 17.24 -4.23
C ALA A 141 -13.39 16.68 -3.15
N THR A 142 -12.85 16.25 -2.00
CA THR A 142 -13.62 15.73 -0.87
C THR A 142 -13.99 16.79 0.17
N ARG A 143 -13.82 18.09 -0.11
CA ARG A 143 -14.41 19.12 0.77
C ARG A 143 -15.92 18.96 0.70
N VAL A 144 -16.50 18.46 1.79
CA VAL A 144 -17.94 18.44 1.99
C VAL A 144 -18.43 19.88 1.82
N PRO A 145 -19.40 20.17 0.93
CA PRO A 145 -19.94 21.50 0.83
C PRO A 145 -20.52 21.91 2.19
N PRO A 146 -20.41 23.19 2.59
CA PRO A 146 -20.98 23.65 3.85
C PRO A 146 -22.47 23.30 3.89
N LYS A 147 -22.92 22.71 5.01
CA LYS A 147 -24.34 22.38 5.22
C LYS A 147 -25.18 23.65 4.98
N PRO A 148 -26.27 23.60 4.20
CA PRO A 148 -27.14 24.76 4.02
C PRO A 148 -27.57 25.30 5.39
N ASN A 149 -27.40 26.61 5.61
CA ASN A 149 -27.75 27.24 6.87
C ASN A 149 -29.28 27.20 7.03
N PRO A 150 -29.83 26.62 8.10
CA PRO A 150 -31.28 26.55 8.32
C PRO A 150 -31.93 27.93 8.55
N ASN A 151 -31.15 29.01 8.69
CA ASN A 151 -31.63 30.37 8.93
C ASN A 151 -31.75 31.23 7.66
N MET A 152 -31.75 30.60 6.48
CA MET A 152 -31.86 31.27 5.19
C MET A 152 -33.21 30.93 4.55
N SER A 153 -34.28 31.19 5.30
CA SER A 153 -35.67 31.14 4.87
C SER A 153 -36.44 32.26 5.58
N ILE A 154 -36.17 33.50 5.19
CA ILE A 154 -36.99 34.69 5.44
C ILE A 154 -36.97 35.51 4.16
#